data_AF-A0A3M1T8C3-F1
#
_entry.id   AF-A0A3M1T8C3-F1
#
_cell.length_a   1.000
_cell.length_b   1.000
_cell.length_c   1.000
_cell.angle_alpha   90.00
_cell.angle_beta   90.00
_cell.angle_gamma   90.00
#
_symmetry.space_group_name_H-M   'P 1'
#
loop_
_entity.id
_entity.type
_entity.pdbx_description
1 polymer ?
#
loop_
_entity_poly.entity_id
_entity_poly.type
_entity_poly.pdbx_seq_one_letter_code
_entity_poly.pdbx_strand_id
1 'polypeptide(L)'
;MKKIEPLTGEELLKKVKDLGNLSKEEKARECGYYTKTKNGVDRVNMMKFLNALIDAEGIQLDSKQSTNGRGGRSASYRISVQSNGNLLIGSAYTKLMNLQPGDEFEISLGRKHIHLKQVGSEDEDL
;
A
#
# COMPACT_ATOMS: atom_id res chain seq x y z
N MET A 1 -0.37 -22.03 -18.41
CA MET A 1 -0.59 -20.73 -19.11
C MET A 1 0.43 -19.73 -18.62
N LYS A 2 1.19 -19.12 -19.54
CA LYS A 2 2.37 -18.29 -19.25
C LYS A 2 1.96 -17.01 -18.52
N LYS A 3 2.58 -16.76 -17.36
CA LYS A 3 2.55 -15.46 -16.68
C LYS A 3 3.37 -14.52 -17.57
N ILE A 4 2.72 -13.54 -18.18
CA ILE A 4 3.39 -12.53 -18.99
C ILE A 4 3.94 -11.51 -18.01
N GLU A 5 5.25 -11.25 -18.04
CA GLU A 5 5.82 -10.14 -17.29
C GLU A 5 5.35 -8.81 -17.88
N PRO A 6 5.02 -7.79 -17.06
CA PRO A 6 4.52 -6.52 -17.58
C PRO A 6 5.55 -5.85 -18.49
N LEU A 7 5.17 -5.56 -19.74
CA LEU A 7 6.01 -4.84 -20.70
C LEU A 7 6.20 -3.39 -20.26
N THR A 8 7.38 -2.81 -20.44
CA THR A 8 7.68 -1.40 -20.07
C THR A 8 8.43 -0.68 -21.19
N GLY A 9 8.53 0.65 -21.12
CA GLY A 9 9.31 1.45 -22.08
C GLY A 9 8.84 1.29 -23.53
N GLU A 10 9.80 1.25 -24.46
CA GLU A 10 9.52 1.15 -25.89
C GLU A 10 8.75 -0.12 -26.29
N GLU A 11 9.02 -1.25 -25.60
CA GLU A 11 8.33 -2.52 -25.88
C GLU A 11 6.83 -2.43 -25.57
N LEU A 12 6.47 -1.71 -24.50
CA LEU A 12 5.07 -1.44 -24.16
C LEU A 12 4.40 -0.60 -25.24
N LEU A 13 5.04 0.49 -25.67
CA LEU A 13 4.50 1.39 -26.69
C LEU A 13 4.30 0.67 -28.03
N LYS A 14 5.28 -0.14 -28.44
CA LYS A 14 5.19 -0.94 -29.67
C LYS A 14 4.02 -1.92 -29.59
N LYS A 15 3.93 -2.69 -28.51
CA LYS A 15 2.85 -3.66 -28.34
C LYS A 15 1.47 -3.00 -28.32
N VAL A 16 1.33 -1.86 -27.63
CA VAL A 16 0.05 -1.12 -27.58
C VAL A 16 -0.37 -0.59 -28.94
N LYS A 17 0.58 -0.19 -29.79
CA LYS A 17 0.32 0.16 -31.19
C LYS A 17 -0.12 -1.05 -32.01
N ASP A 18 0.56 -2.19 -31.87
CA ASP A 18 0.21 -3.44 -32.58
C ASP A 18 -1.19 -3.97 -32.20
N LEU A 19 -1.64 -3.71 -30.97
CA LEU A 19 -2.96 -4.13 -30.47
C LEU A 19 -4.13 -3.27 -31.01
N GLY A 20 -3.86 -2.20 -31.78
CA GLY A 20 -4.85 -1.49 -32.58
C GLY A 20 -6.06 -0.97 -31.80
N ASN A 21 -7.27 -1.41 -32.17
CA ASN A 21 -8.55 -0.92 -31.64
C ASN A 21 -9.06 -1.66 -30.39
N LEU A 22 -8.25 -2.52 -29.77
CA LEU A 22 -8.63 -3.17 -28.51
C LEU A 22 -8.90 -2.13 -27.40
N SER A 23 -9.79 -2.49 -26.47
CA SER A 23 -10.07 -1.68 -25.29
C SER A 23 -8.82 -1.50 -24.42
N LYS A 24 -8.82 -0.46 -23.57
CA LYS A 24 -7.70 -0.23 -22.65
C LYS A 24 -7.50 -1.41 -21.70
N GLU A 25 -8.57 -2.05 -21.21
CA GLU A 25 -8.47 -3.26 -20.39
C GLU A 25 -7.83 -4.44 -21.12
N GLU A 26 -8.21 -4.68 -22.38
CA GLU A 26 -7.64 -5.77 -23.18
C GLU A 26 -6.16 -5.51 -23.47
N LYS A 27 -5.81 -4.28 -23.84
CA LYS A 27 -4.41 -3.88 -24.05
C LYS A 27 -3.57 -4.08 -22.80
N ALA A 28 -4.08 -3.67 -21.64
CA ALA A 28 -3.40 -3.86 -20.36
C ALA A 28 -3.19 -5.36 -20.05
N ARG A 29 -4.19 -6.21 -20.31
CA ARG A 29 -4.08 -7.66 -20.13
C ARG A 29 -3.01 -8.27 -21.04
N GLU A 30 -3.02 -7.94 -22.32
CA GLU A 30 -2.05 -8.43 -23.32
C GLU A 30 -0.62 -7.92 -23.04
N CYS A 31 -0.48 -6.75 -22.41
CA CYS A 31 0.80 -6.20 -22.00
C CYS A 31 1.28 -6.69 -20.61
N GLY A 32 0.57 -7.63 -19.97
CA GLY A 32 0.98 -8.25 -18.70
C GLY A 32 0.54 -7.49 -17.44
N TYR A 33 -0.33 -6.50 -17.53
CA TYR A 33 -0.82 -5.69 -16.39
C TYR A 33 -2.06 -6.32 -15.75
N TYR A 34 -1.97 -7.59 -15.37
CA TYR A 34 -3.05 -8.27 -14.65
C TYR A 34 -2.51 -9.13 -13.51
N THR A 35 -3.40 -9.50 -12.61
CA THR A 35 -3.14 -10.43 -11.51
C THR A 35 -4.20 -11.52 -11.53
N LYS A 36 -3.78 -12.76 -11.29
CA LYS A 36 -4.70 -13.87 -11.07
C LYS A 36 -5.12 -13.92 -9.61
N THR A 37 -6.43 -13.90 -9.38
CA THR A 37 -6.99 -14.18 -8.06
C THR A 37 -6.90 -15.67 -7.75
N LYS A 38 -7.06 -16.05 -6.48
CA LYS A 38 -7.10 -17.46 -6.05
C LYS A 38 -8.18 -18.27 -6.78
N ASN A 39 -9.24 -17.61 -7.24
CA ASN A 39 -10.36 -18.23 -7.97
C ASN A 39 -10.12 -18.27 -9.49
N GLY A 40 -8.90 -17.95 -9.96
CA GLY A 40 -8.56 -17.99 -11.40
C GLY A 40 -9.08 -16.81 -12.21
N VAL A 41 -9.76 -15.84 -11.59
CA VAL A 41 -10.24 -14.62 -12.28
C VAL A 41 -9.09 -13.64 -12.46
N ASP A 42 -8.89 -13.17 -13.69
CA ASP A 42 -7.91 -12.14 -14.04
C ASP A 42 -8.45 -10.75 -13.66
N ARG A 43 -7.69 -10.03 -12.83
CA ARG A 43 -7.93 -8.62 -12.50
C ARG A 43 -6.85 -7.75 -13.11
N VAL A 44 -7.25 -6.85 -14.01
CA VAL A 44 -6.36 -5.90 -14.66
C VAL A 44 -5.99 -4.78 -13.68
N ASN A 45 -4.72 -4.39 -13.63
CA ASN A 45 -4.26 -3.22 -12.89
C ASN A 45 -4.09 -2.03 -13.85
N MET A 46 -5.19 -1.32 -14.08
CA MET A 46 -5.25 -0.20 -15.04
C MET A 46 -4.33 0.95 -14.64
N MET A 47 -4.25 1.26 -13.34
CA MET A 47 -3.37 2.32 -12.85
C MET A 47 -1.90 2.04 -13.18
N LYS A 48 -1.44 0.80 -12.94
CA LYS A 48 -0.06 0.41 -13.25
C LYS A 48 0.23 0.45 -14.77
N PHE A 49 -0.75 0.05 -15.59
CA PHE A 49 -0.63 0.11 -17.05
C PHE A 49 -0.51 1.56 -17.55
N LEU A 50 -1.39 2.45 -17.10
CA LEU A 50 -1.38 3.85 -17.51
C LEU A 50 -0.11 4.56 -17.05
N ASN A 51 0.33 4.34 -15.81
CA ASN A 51 1.59 4.91 -15.32
C ASN A 51 2.78 4.46 -16.18
N ALA A 52 2.85 3.17 -16.54
CA ALA A 52 3.92 2.68 -17.39
C ALA A 52 3.90 3.25 -18.81
N LEU A 53 2.73 3.60 -19.36
CA LEU A 53 2.64 4.32 -20.63
C LEU A 53 3.17 5.75 -20.51
N ILE A 54 2.79 6.45 -19.45
CA ILE A 54 3.25 7.82 -19.17
C ILE A 54 4.78 7.83 -18.99
N ASP A 55 5.31 6.87 -18.22
CA ASP A 55 6.75 6.68 -18.02
C ASP A 55 7.46 6.36 -19.35
N ALA A 56 6.87 5.49 -20.19
CA ALA A 56 7.43 5.12 -21.49
C ALA A 56 7.43 6.29 -22.50
N GLU A 57 6.47 7.22 -22.40
CA GLU A 57 6.44 8.45 -23.17
C GLU A 57 7.42 9.52 -22.65
N GLY A 58 8.15 9.23 -21.55
CA GLY A 58 9.12 10.14 -20.96
C GLY A 58 8.48 11.28 -20.17
N ILE A 59 7.19 11.20 -19.87
CA ILE A 59 6.48 12.19 -19.09
C ILE A 59 6.79 11.92 -17.62
N GLN A 60 7.63 12.76 -17.01
CA GLN A 60 7.90 12.70 -15.58
C GLN A 60 6.69 13.26 -14.83
N LEU A 61 5.82 12.38 -14.35
CA LEU A 61 4.93 12.72 -13.25
C LEU A 61 5.76 12.68 -11.96
N ASP A 62 5.68 13.72 -11.13
CA ASP A 62 6.32 13.83 -9.81
C ASP A 62 5.86 12.76 -8.78
N SER A 63 5.25 11.67 -9.24
CA SER A 63 4.90 10.51 -8.46
C SER A 63 5.88 9.37 -8.71
N LYS A 64 7.17 9.57 -8.41
CA LYS A 64 8.05 8.43 -8.07
C LYS A 64 7.50 7.77 -6.81
N GLN A 65 6.47 6.95 -6.99
CA GLN A 65 6.00 6.05 -5.98
C GLN A 65 7.10 4.99 -5.86
N SER A 66 7.94 5.17 -4.82
CA SER A 66 9.05 4.29 -4.48
C SER A 66 8.66 2.82 -4.72
N THR A 67 9.40 2.19 -5.62
CA THR A 67 9.23 0.80 -6.06
C THR A 67 9.68 -0.22 -5.01
N ASN A 68 9.87 0.17 -3.76
CA ASN A 68 10.22 -0.73 -2.67
C ASN A 68 9.08 -0.87 -1.66
N GLY A 69 8.31 -1.94 -1.85
CA GLY A 69 7.61 -2.65 -0.77
C GLY A 69 6.40 -1.91 -0.21
N ARG A 70 5.20 -2.30 -0.70
CA ARG A 70 3.96 -2.34 0.10
C ARG A 70 3.90 -1.23 1.14
N GLY A 71 3.98 0.03 0.69
CA GLY A 71 4.11 1.20 1.56
C GLY A 71 2.90 1.28 2.46
N GLY A 72 3.05 0.79 3.68
CA GLY A 72 2.08 1.00 4.74
C GLY A 72 1.86 2.50 4.90
N ARG A 73 0.67 2.88 5.34
CA ARG A 73 0.38 4.27 5.72
C ARG A 73 1.50 4.75 6.63
N SER A 74 2.19 5.81 6.24
CA SER A 74 3.10 6.53 7.13
C SER A 74 2.31 6.97 8.37
N ALA A 75 2.91 6.86 9.55
CA ALA A 75 2.29 7.31 10.78
C ALA A 75 2.01 8.82 10.68
N SER A 76 0.74 9.20 10.58
CA SER A 76 0.29 10.60 10.57
C SER A 76 0.31 11.23 11.96
N TYR A 77 0.68 10.46 12.99
CA TYR A 77 0.58 10.80 14.42
C TYR A 77 -0.80 11.35 14.83
N ARG A 78 -1.83 10.98 14.07
CA ARG A 78 -3.22 11.36 14.26
C ARG A 78 -4.11 10.18 13.90
N ILE A 79 -5.07 9.88 14.76
CA ILE A 79 -6.10 8.87 14.55
C ILE A 79 -7.48 9.49 14.84
N SER A 80 -8.49 9.08 14.08
CA SER A 80 -9.89 9.45 14.32
C SER A 80 -10.60 8.28 14.99
N VAL A 81 -11.57 8.59 15.84
CA VAL A 81 -12.47 7.58 16.42
C VAL A 81 -13.22 6.88 15.27
N GLN A 82 -13.19 5.55 15.28
CA GLN A 82 -13.86 4.74 14.27
C GLN A 82 -15.39 4.77 14.47
N SER A 83 -16.16 4.35 13.46
CA SER A 83 -17.64 4.33 13.55
C SER A 83 -18.18 3.45 14.67
N ASN A 84 -17.40 2.47 15.12
CA ASN A 84 -17.71 1.61 16.27
C ASN A 84 -17.30 2.22 17.62
N GLY A 85 -16.77 3.44 17.65
CA GLY A 85 -16.33 4.12 18.88
C GLY A 85 -14.89 3.80 19.32
N ASN A 86 -14.18 2.92 18.62
CA ASN A 86 -12.83 2.51 19.03
C ASN A 86 -11.72 3.42 18.49
N LEU A 87 -10.65 3.53 19.25
CA LEU A 87 -9.36 4.11 18.84
C LEU A 87 -8.37 2.96 18.64
N LEU A 88 -7.87 2.79 17.42
CA LEU A 88 -6.91 1.74 17.09
C LEU A 88 -5.52 2.35 16.86
N ILE A 89 -4.53 1.87 17.61
CA ILE A 89 -3.13 2.21 17.38
C ILE A 89 -2.58 1.28 16.29
N GLY A 90 -2.14 1.87 15.17
CA GLY A 90 -1.56 1.11 14.06
C GLY A 90 -0.18 0.55 14.39
N SER A 91 0.21 -0.52 13.71
CA SER A 91 1.49 -1.22 13.93
C SER A 91 2.73 -0.38 13.62
N ALA A 92 2.60 0.76 12.96
CA ALA A 92 3.69 1.70 12.78
C ALA A 92 4.19 2.28 14.12
N TYR A 93 3.29 2.56 15.06
CA TYR A 93 3.65 3.11 16.37
C TYR A 93 4.22 2.02 17.29
N THR A 94 3.57 0.85 17.34
CA THR A 94 4.01 -0.24 18.22
C THR A 94 5.39 -0.78 17.82
N LYS A 95 5.71 -0.79 16.52
CA LYS A 95 7.06 -1.11 16.03
C LYS A 95 8.11 -0.08 16.43
N LEU A 96 7.79 1.22 16.38
CA LEU A 96 8.71 2.27 16.83
C LEU A 96 9.02 2.15 18.33
N MET A 97 8.04 1.66 19.10
CA MET A 97 8.17 1.37 20.52
C MET A 97 8.72 -0.04 20.82
N ASN A 98 9.06 -0.82 19.78
CA ASN A 98 9.54 -2.21 19.89
C ASN A 98 8.63 -3.16 20.70
N LEU A 99 7.33 -2.88 20.72
CA LEU A 99 6.36 -3.68 21.49
C LEU A 99 6.22 -5.08 20.90
N GLN A 100 6.12 -6.06 21.79
CA GLN A 100 5.92 -7.46 21.46
C GLN A 100 4.47 -7.90 21.71
N PRO A 101 3.99 -8.94 21.01
CA PRO A 101 2.72 -9.57 21.35
C PRO A 101 2.74 -10.06 22.80
N GLY A 102 1.78 -9.60 23.60
CA GLY A 102 1.71 -9.91 25.03
C GLY A 102 2.06 -8.73 25.93
N ASP A 103 2.63 -7.64 25.38
CA ASP A 103 2.83 -6.42 26.15
C ASP A 103 1.49 -5.82 26.57
N GLU A 104 1.37 -5.49 27.85
CA GLU A 104 0.16 -4.94 28.45
C GLU A 104 0.32 -3.47 28.80
N PHE A 105 -0.78 -2.73 28.76
CA PHE A 105 -0.82 -1.31 29.11
C PHE A 105 -1.97 -1.05 30.09
N GLU A 106 -1.66 -0.31 31.14
CA GLU A 106 -2.66 0.30 32.00
C GLU A 106 -3.22 1.57 31.34
N ILE A 107 -4.55 1.70 31.33
CA ILE A 107 -5.24 2.85 30.76
C ILE A 107 -5.68 3.77 31.89
N SER A 108 -5.15 4.98 31.92
CA SER A 108 -5.61 6.05 32.82
C SER A 108 -6.32 7.15 32.03
N LEU A 109 -7.51 7.53 32.50
CA LEU A 109 -8.31 8.59 31.87
C LEU A 109 -8.08 9.92 32.58
N GLY A 110 -7.63 10.92 31.83
CA GLY A 110 -7.66 12.31 32.26
C GLY A 110 -8.84 13.07 31.66
N ARG A 111 -8.98 14.35 32.01
CA ARG A 111 -10.11 15.20 31.56
C ARG A 111 -10.22 15.35 30.03
N LYS A 112 -9.09 15.27 29.31
CA LYS A 112 -9.02 15.44 27.82
C LYS A 112 -7.99 14.52 27.15
N HIS A 113 -7.40 13.57 27.88
CA HIS A 113 -6.35 12.70 27.37
C HIS A 113 -6.52 11.29 27.94
N ILE A 114 -6.02 10.31 27.19
CA ILE A 114 -5.89 8.93 27.62
C ILE A 114 -4.40 8.67 27.75
N HIS A 115 -3.96 8.24 28.94
CA HIS A 115 -2.59 7.78 29.15
C HIS A 115 -2.56 6.27 29.07
N LEU A 116 -1.55 5.76 28.36
CA LEU A 116 -1.23 4.34 28.29
C LEU A 116 0.13 4.16 28.96
N LYS A 117 0.18 3.45 30.08
CA LYS A 117 1.44 3.12 30.77
C LYS A 117 1.71 1.63 30.58
N GLN A 118 2.88 1.28 30.04
CA GLN A 118 3.23 -0.13 29.87
C GLN A 118 3.37 -0.78 31.26
N VAL A 119 2.78 -1.97 31.42
CA VAL A 119 2.85 -2.72 32.66
C VAL A 119 4.13 -3.56 32.64
N GLY A 120 4.93 -3.49 33.71
CA GLY A 120 6.16 -4.28 33.83
C GLY A 120 7.37 -3.72 33.05
N SER A 121 7.26 -2.55 32.41
CA SER A 121 8.45 -1.78 32.04
C SER A 121 9.05 -1.21 33.33
N GLU A 122 10.31 -1.54 33.62
CA GLU A 122 11.11 -1.03 34.74
C GLU A 122 11.42 0.47 34.57
N ASP A 123 10.39 1.30 34.49
CA ASP A 123 10.48 2.75 34.71
C ASP A 123 9.79 3.04 36.05
N GLU A 124 10.38 2.51 37.12
CA GLU A 124 10.35 3.15 38.44
C GLU A 124 11.19 4.43 38.34
N ASP A 125 10.51 5.57 38.51
CA ASP A 125 11.04 6.86 38.96
C ASP A 125 12.24 7.49 38.23
N LEU A 126 11.95 8.55 37.46
CA LEU A 126 12.78 9.76 37.41
C LEU A 126 11.92 11.00 37.65
#